data_AF-A0A415NIA3-F1
#
_entry.id   AF-A0A415NIA3-F1
#
_cell.length_a   1.000
_cell.length_b   1.000
_cell.length_c   1.000
_cell.angle_alpha   90.00
_cell.angle_beta   90.00
_cell.angle_gamma   90.00
#
_symmetry.space_group_name_H-M   'P 1'
#
loop_
_entity.id
_entity.type
_entity.pdbx_description
1 polymer ?
#
loop_
_entity_poly.entity_id
_entity_poly.type
_entity_poly.pdbx_seq_one_letter_code
_entity_poly.pdbx_strand_id
1 'polypeptide(L)'
;MNKFRILGVIAIIAIIANFFGGLDENWKDFKKGFEDGHNSAMEIYEPGRHIIPHHATSVKLNVEPLPETTVDSLSNNRVDWTLPYTVTEIETYAKPSAWHILVMGLAIPGIFLFLIGFCSLIRLLISISRREVFTSANVRRLRWFAYTSASLEILIAVDEWIVGNAAVEQISLPGYKIISYAGYSPDWVAVIIPILFAEIFAIGAKMKEEQDLTI
;
A
#
# COMPACT_ATOMS: atom_id res chain seq x y z
N MET A 1 -28.73 -32.78 -3.25
CA MET A 1 -28.28 -31.92 -4.37
C MET A 1 -27.47 -30.76 -3.81
N ASN A 2 -26.14 -30.81 -3.92
CA ASN A 2 -25.21 -29.82 -3.39
C ASN A 2 -25.35 -28.48 -4.13
N LYS A 3 -26.33 -27.66 -3.72
CA LYS A 3 -26.48 -26.28 -4.20
C LYS A 3 -25.38 -25.41 -3.56
N PHE A 4 -24.15 -25.53 -4.05
CA PHE A 4 -23.16 -24.46 -3.89
C PHE A 4 -23.79 -23.18 -4.45
N ARG A 5 -23.86 -22.12 -3.64
CA ARG A 5 -24.35 -20.83 -4.14
C ARG A 5 -23.32 -20.34 -5.14
N ILE A 6 -23.70 -20.28 -6.42
CA ILE A 6 -22.90 -19.73 -7.52
C ILE A 6 -22.25 -18.40 -7.09
N LEU A 7 -22.98 -17.59 -6.31
CA LEU A 7 -22.50 -16.34 -5.72
C LEU A 7 -21.21 -16.49 -4.87
N GLY A 8 -21.09 -17.54 -4.05
CA GLY A 8 -19.91 -17.77 -3.22
C GLY A 8 -18.69 -18.23 -4.03
N VAL A 9 -18.94 -19.00 -5.09
CA VAL A 9 -17.89 -19.41 -6.04
C VAL A 9 -17.41 -18.19 -6.84
N ILE A 10 -18.33 -17.35 -7.33
CA ILE A 10 -18.02 -16.09 -8.00
C ILE A 10 -17.21 -15.17 -7.07
N ALA A 11 -17.59 -15.04 -5.80
CA ALA A 11 -16.85 -14.21 -4.84
C ALA A 11 -15.41 -14.71 -4.62
N ILE A 12 -15.21 -16.02 -4.49
CA ILE A 12 -13.86 -16.61 -4.39
C ILE A 12 -13.05 -16.34 -5.66
N ILE A 13 -13.63 -16.56 -6.84
CA ILE A 13 -12.95 -16.30 -8.12
C ILE A 13 -12.60 -14.82 -8.27
N ALA A 14 -13.51 -13.91 -7.92
CA ALA A 14 -13.28 -12.47 -7.98
C ALA A 14 -12.16 -12.01 -7.04
N ILE A 15 -12.11 -12.54 -5.81
CA ILE A 15 -11.04 -12.24 -4.86
C ILE A 15 -9.70 -12.76 -5.37
N ILE A 16 -9.66 -13.98 -5.90
CA ILE A 16 -8.44 -14.56 -6.50
C ILE A 16 -8.00 -13.72 -7.70
N ALA A 17 -8.93 -13.33 -8.58
CA ALA A 17 -8.63 -12.52 -9.76
C ALA A 17 -8.13 -11.12 -9.39
N ASN A 18 -8.74 -10.45 -8.41
CA ASN A 18 -8.26 -9.16 -7.91
C ASN A 18 -6.89 -9.28 -7.25
N PHE A 19 -6.65 -10.36 -6.50
CA PHE A 19 -5.36 -10.60 -5.89
C PHE A 19 -4.26 -10.82 -6.95
N PHE A 20 -4.51 -11.66 -7.97
CA PHE A 20 -3.55 -11.88 -9.05
C PHE A 20 -3.40 -10.67 -9.99
N GLY A 21 -4.46 -9.90 -10.21
CA GLY A 21 -4.40 -8.66 -10.99
C GLY A 21 -3.55 -7.58 -10.30
N GLY A 22 -3.78 -7.36 -9.00
CA GLY A 22 -2.95 -6.45 -8.20
C GLY A 22 -1.51 -6.94 -8.02
N LEU A 23 -1.28 -8.26 -8.03
CA LEU A 23 0.07 -8.81 -8.03
C LEU A 23 0.85 -8.47 -9.31
N ASP A 24 0.24 -8.35 -10.49
CA ASP A 24 0.99 -8.05 -11.73
C ASP A 24 1.59 -6.63 -11.73
N GLU A 25 0.80 -5.63 -11.30
CA GLU A 25 1.27 -4.24 -11.16
C GLU A 25 2.33 -4.13 -10.05
N ASN A 26 2.03 -4.66 -8.86
CA ASN A 26 2.97 -4.68 -7.74
C ASN A 26 4.23 -5.50 -8.05
N TRP A 27 4.15 -6.53 -8.89
CA TRP A 27 5.30 -7.33 -9.31
C TRP A 27 6.19 -6.59 -10.30
N LYS A 28 5.62 -5.77 -11.20
CA LYS A 28 6.40 -4.90 -12.09
C LYS A 28 7.18 -3.87 -11.28
N ASP A 29 6.53 -3.25 -10.30
CA ASP A 29 7.18 -2.28 -9.41
C ASP A 29 8.21 -2.94 -8.49
N PHE A 30 7.90 -4.12 -7.94
CA PHE A 30 8.87 -4.91 -7.18
C PHE A 30 10.08 -5.28 -8.03
N LYS A 31 9.87 -5.76 -9.26
CA LYS A 31 10.95 -6.13 -10.19
C LYS A 31 11.80 -4.92 -10.53
N LYS A 32 11.18 -3.77 -10.80
CA LYS A 32 11.88 -2.51 -11.04
C LYS A 32 12.68 -2.09 -9.82
N GLY A 33 12.10 -2.10 -8.62
CA GLY A 33 12.80 -1.76 -7.37
C GLY A 33 13.95 -2.74 -7.05
N PHE A 34 13.78 -4.02 -7.38
CA PHE A 34 14.83 -5.04 -7.25
C PHE A 34 15.96 -4.83 -8.27
N GLU A 35 15.63 -4.54 -9.53
CA GLU A 35 16.59 -4.21 -10.58
C GLU A 35 17.34 -2.91 -10.25
N ASP A 36 16.64 -1.87 -9.81
CA ASP A 36 17.24 -0.60 -9.38
C ASP A 36 18.16 -0.81 -8.17
N GLY A 37 17.76 -1.62 -7.19
CA GLY A 37 18.60 -1.99 -6.05
C GLY A 37 19.83 -2.82 -6.44
N HIS A 38 19.68 -3.77 -7.37
CA HIS A 38 20.77 -4.59 -7.90
C HIS A 38 21.76 -3.78 -8.74
N ASN A 39 21.24 -2.93 -9.64
CA ASN A 39 22.04 -2.05 -10.48
C ASN A 39 22.77 -1.01 -9.62
N SER A 40 22.14 -0.46 -8.58
CA SER A 40 22.79 0.43 -7.62
C SER A 40 23.94 -0.26 -6.85
N ALA A 41 23.86 -1.57 -6.64
CA ALA A 41 24.94 -2.37 -6.04
C ALA A 41 26.05 -2.71 -7.05
N MET A 42 25.75 -2.76 -8.35
CA MET A 42 26.70 -3.03 -9.43
C MET A 42 27.40 -1.76 -9.95
N GLU A 43 26.72 -0.60 -9.95
CA GLU A 43 27.25 0.73 -10.32
C GLU A 43 28.34 1.24 -9.35
N ILE A 44 28.59 0.50 -8.25
CA ILE A 44 29.75 0.67 -7.36
C ILE A 44 31.10 0.62 -8.13
N TYR A 45 31.13 0.13 -9.37
CA TYR A 45 32.36 -0.08 -10.15
C TYR A 45 32.64 0.91 -11.30
N GLU A 46 31.75 1.84 -11.67
CA GLU A 46 31.98 2.70 -12.86
C GLU A 46 31.96 4.22 -12.55
N PRO A 47 33.11 4.93 -12.67
CA PRO A 47 33.15 6.37 -12.49
C PRO A 47 32.69 7.12 -13.76
N GLY A 48 31.66 7.98 -13.65
CA GLY A 48 31.44 9.07 -14.61
C GLY A 48 30.05 9.22 -15.26
N ARG A 49 29.00 8.48 -14.87
CA ARG A 49 27.61 8.75 -15.31
C ARG A 49 26.80 9.54 -14.27
N HIS A 50 25.70 10.16 -14.71
CA HIS A 50 24.76 10.90 -13.85
C HIS A 50 24.55 10.16 -12.53
N ILE A 51 25.06 10.77 -11.46
CA ILE A 51 25.22 10.13 -10.16
C ILE A 51 23.84 10.09 -9.50
N ILE A 52 23.09 9.00 -9.69
CA ILE A 52 22.02 8.67 -8.75
C ILE A 52 22.73 8.45 -7.42
N PRO A 53 22.43 9.22 -6.35
CA PRO A 53 23.13 9.07 -5.09
C PRO A 53 23.00 7.64 -4.58
N HIS A 54 24.10 7.07 -4.07
CA HIS A 54 24.13 5.72 -3.51
C HIS A 54 22.90 5.43 -2.63
N HIS A 55 22.20 4.32 -2.90
CA HIS A 55 21.00 3.87 -2.16
C HIS A 55 19.81 4.84 -2.19
N ALA A 56 19.70 5.75 -3.14
CA ALA A 56 18.57 6.69 -3.15
C ALA A 56 17.28 6.04 -3.68
N THR A 57 16.15 6.35 -3.03
CA THR A 57 14.80 5.91 -3.41
C THR A 57 14.10 7.06 -4.13
N SER A 58 13.33 6.77 -5.19
CA SER A 58 12.49 7.78 -5.84
C SER A 58 11.39 8.22 -4.88
N VAL A 59 11.22 9.54 -4.74
CA VAL A 59 10.24 10.16 -3.87
C VAL A 59 9.49 11.25 -4.63
N LYS A 60 8.18 11.29 -4.39
CA LYS A 60 7.31 12.35 -4.90
C LYS A 60 6.98 13.33 -3.79
N LEU A 61 7.19 14.61 -4.04
CA LEU A 61 6.98 15.67 -3.07
C LEU A 61 6.03 16.71 -3.65
N ASN A 62 5.04 17.09 -2.84
CA ASN A 62 4.18 18.23 -3.13
C ASN A 62 4.90 19.52 -2.73
N VAL A 63 4.89 20.50 -3.62
CA VAL A 63 5.57 21.78 -3.44
C VAL A 63 4.63 22.96 -3.71
N GLU A 64 4.87 24.08 -3.03
CA GLU A 64 4.16 25.33 -3.23
C GLU A 64 5.17 26.46 -3.48
N PRO A 65 4.93 27.38 -4.43
CA PRO A 65 5.81 28.53 -4.62
C PRO A 65 5.76 29.46 -3.41
N LEU A 66 6.92 29.99 -2.99
CA LEU A 66 6.97 31.04 -1.97
C LEU A 66 6.43 32.36 -2.54
N PRO A 67 5.87 33.27 -1.71
CA PRO A 67 5.21 34.50 -2.19
C PRO A 67 6.08 35.42 -3.07
N GLU A 68 7.40 35.40 -2.89
CA GLU A 68 8.35 36.23 -3.65
C GLU A 68 8.99 35.50 -4.84
N THR A 69 8.49 34.31 -5.17
CA THR A 69 9.11 33.46 -6.19
C THR A 69 8.78 33.96 -7.58
N THR A 70 9.81 34.23 -8.38
CA THR A 70 9.66 34.42 -9.81
C THR A 70 9.20 33.11 -10.44
N VAL A 71 7.94 33.07 -10.87
CA VAL A 71 7.32 31.91 -11.51
C VAL A 71 7.87 31.77 -12.93
N ASP A 72 8.27 30.56 -13.29
CA ASP A 72 8.78 30.26 -14.63
C ASP A 72 7.65 30.31 -15.67
N SER A 73 8.00 30.38 -16.97
CA SER A 73 7.03 30.65 -18.03
C SER A 73 7.08 29.63 -19.16
N LEU A 74 5.91 29.29 -19.71
CA LEU A 74 5.74 28.40 -20.84
C LEU A 74 5.35 29.22 -22.08
N SER A 75 5.83 28.79 -23.24
CA SER A 75 5.41 29.35 -24.53
C SER A 75 4.04 28.81 -24.91
N ASN A 76 3.11 29.71 -25.21
CA ASN A 76 1.80 29.32 -25.73
C ASN A 76 1.79 29.40 -27.27
N ASN A 77 1.78 28.26 -27.94
CA ASN A 77 1.83 28.24 -29.41
C ASN A 77 0.55 28.77 -30.10
N ARG A 78 -0.50 29.09 -29.35
CA ARG A 78 -1.74 29.72 -29.87
C ARG A 78 -1.81 31.22 -29.62
N VAL A 79 -0.98 31.74 -28.72
CA VAL A 79 -1.05 33.13 -28.30
C VAL A 79 0.39 33.61 -28.10
N ASP A 80 0.84 34.61 -28.85
CA ASP A 80 2.26 35.04 -28.96
C ASP A 80 2.88 35.67 -27.68
N TRP A 81 2.50 35.21 -26.49
CA TRP A 81 2.97 35.64 -25.19
C TRP A 81 3.21 34.42 -24.28
N THR A 82 4.15 34.57 -23.35
CA THR A 82 4.51 33.53 -22.38
C THR A 82 3.56 33.55 -21.19
N LEU A 83 3.20 32.36 -20.67
CA LEU A 83 2.30 32.20 -19.53
C LEU A 83 3.07 31.66 -18.32
N PRO A 84 2.87 32.20 -17.09
CA PRO A 84 3.51 31.68 -15.90
C PRO A 84 2.95 30.30 -15.52
N TYR A 85 3.79 29.40 -15.00
CA TYR A 85 3.38 28.11 -14.46
C TYR A 85 3.99 27.82 -13.09
N THR A 86 3.20 27.22 -12.20
CA THR A 86 3.65 26.77 -10.89
C THR A 86 3.79 25.27 -10.88
N VAL A 87 4.87 24.77 -10.27
CA VAL A 87 5.04 23.34 -10.01
C VAL A 87 4.31 22.98 -8.72
N THR A 88 3.50 21.92 -8.74
CA THR A 88 2.78 21.42 -7.56
C THR A 88 3.33 20.10 -7.04
N GLU A 89 3.98 19.31 -7.91
CA GLU A 89 4.58 18.02 -7.58
C GLU A 89 5.94 17.89 -8.28
N ILE A 90 6.92 17.36 -7.56
CA ILE A 90 8.23 16.98 -8.10
C ILE A 90 8.53 15.53 -7.77
N GLU A 91 9.21 14.84 -8.67
CA GLU A 91 9.79 13.51 -8.44
C GLU A 91 11.32 13.64 -8.42
N THR A 92 11.96 13.13 -7.38
CA THR A 92 13.42 13.20 -7.20
C THR A 92 13.91 12.01 -6.36
N TYR A 93 15.21 11.95 -6.11
CA TYR A 93 15.84 10.89 -5.34
C TYR A 93 16.19 11.36 -3.92
N ALA A 94 15.83 10.57 -2.92
CA ALA A 94 16.14 10.81 -1.51
C ALA A 94 16.93 9.65 -0.94
N LYS A 95 17.92 9.93 -0.10
CA LYS A 95 18.62 8.88 0.65
C LYS A 95 17.69 8.36 1.77
N PRO A 96 17.37 7.06 1.81
CA PRO A 96 16.54 6.47 2.84
C PRO A 96 17.27 6.45 4.18
N SER A 97 16.50 6.54 5.26
CA SER A 97 17.03 6.48 6.63
C SER A 97 17.35 5.04 7.06
N ALA A 98 18.16 4.88 8.11
CA ALA A 98 18.43 3.54 8.68
C ALA A 98 17.15 2.82 9.15
N TRP A 99 16.11 3.58 9.51
CA TRP A 99 14.80 3.04 9.91
C TRP A 99 14.08 2.35 8.76
N HIS A 100 14.22 2.84 7.52
CA HIS A 100 13.66 2.19 6.34
C HIS A 100 14.19 0.76 6.17
N ILE A 101 15.50 0.56 6.34
CA ILE A 101 16.12 -0.77 6.25
C ILE A 101 15.55 -1.74 7.31
N LEU A 102 15.34 -1.24 8.54
CA LEU A 102 14.75 -2.04 9.61
C LEU A 102 13.31 -2.45 9.28
N VAL A 103 12.49 -1.51 8.81
CA VAL A 103 11.09 -1.76 8.43
C VAL A 103 11.00 -2.73 7.25
N MET A 104 11.87 -2.59 6.24
CA MET A 104 11.99 -3.54 5.14
C MET A 104 12.35 -4.96 5.61
N GLY A 105 13.22 -5.08 6.63
CA GLY A 105 13.52 -6.37 7.26
C GLY A 105 12.29 -7.04 7.90
N LEU A 106 11.33 -6.25 8.40
CA LEU A 106 10.06 -6.73 8.96
C LEU A 106 8.99 -7.01 7.89
N ALA A 107 9.12 -6.43 6.69
CA ALA A 107 8.16 -6.62 5.62
C ALA A 107 8.11 -8.09 5.16
N ILE A 108 9.25 -8.77 5.07
CA ILE A 108 9.34 -10.18 4.67
C ILE A 108 8.49 -11.09 5.59
N PRO A 109 8.71 -11.13 6.92
CA PRO A 109 7.85 -11.92 7.81
C PRO A 109 6.39 -11.41 7.82
N GLY A 110 6.17 -10.11 7.66
CA GLY A 110 4.82 -9.52 7.54
C GLY A 110 4.03 -10.10 6.36
N ILE A 111 4.67 -10.25 5.19
CA ILE A 111 4.06 -10.86 4.00
C ILE A 111 3.69 -12.32 4.27
N PHE A 112 4.55 -13.11 4.92
CA PHE A 112 4.21 -14.49 5.27
C PHE A 112 3.00 -14.58 6.21
N LEU A 113 2.91 -13.70 7.21
CA LEU A 113 1.74 -13.62 8.10
C LEU A 113 0.48 -13.24 7.35
N PHE A 114 0.57 -12.28 6.42
CA PHE A 114 -0.52 -11.90 5.55
C PHE A 114 -1.00 -13.08 4.68
N LEU A 115 -0.10 -13.86 4.09
CA LEU A 115 -0.47 -15.05 3.30
C LEU A 115 -1.20 -16.11 4.14
N ILE A 116 -0.82 -16.29 5.40
CA ILE A 116 -1.53 -17.15 6.35
C ILE A 116 -2.94 -16.61 6.61
N GLY A 117 -3.07 -15.30 6.83
CA GLY A 117 -4.36 -14.62 6.95
C GLY A 117 -5.22 -14.74 5.69
N PHE A 118 -4.63 -14.59 4.50
CA PHE A 118 -5.32 -14.76 3.23
C PHE A 118 -5.82 -16.20 3.02
N CYS A 119 -5.01 -17.19 3.38
CA CYS A 119 -5.46 -18.60 3.42
C CYS A 119 -6.65 -18.80 4.36
N SER A 120 -6.70 -18.05 5.47
CA SER A 120 -7.82 -18.10 6.41
C SER A 120 -9.10 -17.51 5.80
N LEU A 121 -9.00 -16.45 4.99
CA LEU A 121 -10.11 -15.88 4.22
C LEU A 121 -10.66 -16.90 3.20
N ILE A 122 -9.79 -17.59 2.46
CA ILE A 122 -10.23 -18.62 1.51
C ILE A 122 -11.01 -19.73 2.26
N ARG A 123 -10.51 -20.19 3.40
CA ARG A 123 -11.20 -21.20 4.24
C ARG A 123 -12.54 -20.70 4.75
N LEU A 124 -12.64 -19.42 5.13
CA LEU A 124 -13.88 -18.77 5.52
C LEU A 124 -14.90 -18.80 4.37
N LEU A 125 -14.51 -18.36 3.18
CA LEU A 125 -15.39 -18.31 2.01
C LEU A 125 -15.88 -19.70 1.60
N ILE A 126 -15.02 -20.72 1.69
CA ILE A 126 -15.42 -22.11 1.47
C ILE A 126 -16.48 -22.54 2.50
N SER A 127 -16.31 -22.22 3.78
CA SER A 127 -17.29 -22.56 4.83
C SER A 127 -18.63 -21.84 4.61
N ILE A 128 -18.60 -20.55 4.25
CA ILE A 128 -19.80 -19.79 3.87
C ILE A 128 -20.51 -20.42 2.67
N SER A 129 -19.75 -20.86 1.65
CA SER A 129 -20.31 -21.54 0.47
C SER A 129 -21.00 -22.86 0.83
N ARG A 130 -20.57 -23.51 1.93
CA ARG A 130 -21.14 -24.73 2.52
C ARG A 130 -22.29 -24.46 3.50
N ARG A 131 -22.77 -23.22 3.62
CA ARG A 131 -23.87 -22.77 4.50
C ARG A 131 -23.53 -22.71 5.99
N GLU A 132 -22.28 -22.96 6.34
CA GLU A 132 -21.78 -22.76 7.70
C GLU A 132 -21.27 -21.33 7.79
N VAL A 133 -22.17 -20.36 7.99
CA VAL A 133 -21.80 -18.94 8.02
C VAL A 133 -21.30 -18.59 9.42
N PHE A 134 -22.24 -18.49 10.37
CA PHE A 134 -21.98 -18.10 11.75
C PHE A 134 -21.47 -19.27 12.57
N THR A 135 -20.14 -19.44 12.61
CA THR A 135 -19.43 -20.39 13.46
C THR A 135 -18.25 -19.71 14.14
N SER A 136 -17.88 -20.14 15.35
CA SER A 136 -16.73 -19.60 16.08
C SER A 136 -15.41 -19.75 15.30
N ALA A 137 -15.28 -20.84 14.53
CA ALA A 137 -14.16 -21.06 13.62
C ALA A 137 -14.07 -20.00 12.52
N ASN A 138 -15.21 -19.60 11.94
CA ASN A 138 -15.27 -18.57 10.91
C ASN A 138 -15.02 -17.17 11.45
N VAL A 139 -15.48 -16.86 12.66
CA VAL A 139 -15.11 -15.62 13.36
C VAL A 139 -13.59 -15.52 13.50
N ARG A 140 -12.94 -16.59 13.97
CA ARG A 140 -11.48 -16.62 14.11
C ARG A 140 -10.77 -16.46 12.76
N ARG A 141 -11.23 -17.12 11.70
CA ARG A 141 -10.67 -16.96 10.34
C ARG A 141 -10.78 -15.52 9.84
N LEU A 142 -11.95 -14.90 10.01
CA LEU A 142 -12.16 -13.51 9.60
C LEU A 142 -11.27 -12.53 10.37
N ARG A 143 -11.13 -12.70 11.69
CA ARG A 143 -10.22 -11.91 12.52
C ARG A 143 -8.76 -12.06 12.11
N TRP A 144 -8.32 -13.29 11.84
CA TRP A 144 -6.96 -13.53 11.35
C TRP A 144 -6.68 -12.75 10.07
N PHE A 145 -7.57 -12.87 9.07
CA PHE A 145 -7.44 -12.10 7.84
C PHE A 145 -7.42 -10.59 8.10
N ALA A 146 -8.37 -10.06 8.87
CA ALA A 146 -8.49 -8.63 9.16
C ALA A 146 -7.24 -8.07 9.87
N TYR A 147 -6.72 -8.78 10.88
CA TYR A 147 -5.57 -8.30 11.64
C TYR A 147 -4.26 -8.42 10.87
N THR A 148 -4.06 -9.48 10.11
CA THR A 148 -2.83 -9.61 9.30
C THR A 148 -2.81 -8.64 8.13
N SER A 149 -3.97 -8.34 7.52
CA SER A 149 -4.07 -7.31 6.47
C SER A 149 -3.84 -5.92 7.04
N ALA A 150 -4.53 -5.56 8.14
CA ALA A 150 -4.30 -4.31 8.84
C ALA A 150 -2.83 -4.13 9.26
N SER A 151 -2.20 -5.18 9.80
CA SER A 151 -0.79 -5.14 10.19
C SER A 151 0.15 -4.88 9.01
N LEU A 152 -0.14 -5.45 7.83
CA LEU A 152 0.68 -5.24 6.63
C LEU A 152 0.50 -3.81 6.11
N GLU A 153 -0.73 -3.31 6.03
CA GLU A 153 -1.02 -1.93 5.62
C GLU A 153 -0.38 -0.89 6.54
N ILE A 154 -0.45 -1.11 7.86
CA ILE A 154 0.22 -0.24 8.83
C ILE A 154 1.74 -0.25 8.62
N LEU A 155 2.33 -1.41 8.32
CA LEU A 155 3.77 -1.52 8.07
C LEU A 155 4.18 -0.74 6.82
N ILE A 156 3.40 -0.83 5.74
CA ILE A 156 3.60 -0.07 4.50
C ILE A 156 3.46 1.44 4.78
N ALA A 157 2.40 1.86 5.48
CA ALA A 157 2.19 3.25 5.83
C ALA A 157 3.32 3.83 6.70
N VAL A 158 3.84 3.04 7.65
CA VAL A 158 5.00 3.44 8.46
C VAL A 158 6.25 3.59 7.60
N ASP A 159 6.47 2.68 6.65
CA ASP A 159 7.59 2.78 5.71
C ASP A 159 7.53 4.04 4.85
N GLU A 160 6.39 4.28 4.20
CA GLU A 160 6.14 5.47 3.39
C GLU A 160 6.32 6.76 4.19
N TRP A 161 5.86 6.77 5.44
CA TRP A 161 6.04 7.91 6.35
C TRP A 161 7.52 8.16 6.69
N ILE A 162 8.30 7.10 6.93
CA ILE A 162 9.74 7.19 7.19
C ILE A 162 10.48 7.75 5.96
N VAL A 163 10.16 7.23 4.77
CA VAL A 163 10.74 7.69 3.50
C VAL A 163 10.37 9.15 3.25
N GLY A 164 9.09 9.51 3.43
CA GLY A 164 8.59 10.86 3.26
C GLY A 164 9.26 11.87 4.19
N ASN A 165 9.38 11.56 5.48
CA ASN A 165 10.06 12.44 6.44
C ASN A 165 11.53 12.64 6.07
N ALA A 166 12.25 11.56 5.74
CA ALA A 166 13.65 11.64 5.33
C ALA A 166 13.82 12.47 4.05
N ALA A 167 12.88 12.39 3.11
CA ALA A 167 12.88 13.18 1.90
C ALA A 167 12.66 14.68 2.18
N VAL A 168 11.64 15.02 2.98
CA VAL A 168 11.31 16.42 3.32
C VAL A 168 12.46 17.10 4.08
N GLU A 169 13.19 16.37 4.93
CA GLU A 169 14.31 16.93 5.70
C GLU A 169 15.55 17.25 4.85
N GLN A 170 15.80 16.49 3.78
CA GLN A 170 17.04 16.61 3.00
C GLN A 170 16.88 17.40 1.69
N ILE A 171 15.66 17.49 1.16
CA ILE A 171 15.40 18.13 -0.13
C ILE A 171 15.05 19.60 0.09
N SER A 172 15.62 20.47 -0.74
CA SER A 172 15.23 21.87 -0.81
C SER A 172 15.13 22.28 -2.28
N LEU A 173 14.06 23.00 -2.63
CA LEU A 173 13.82 23.51 -3.97
C LEU A 173 13.80 25.05 -3.89
N PRO A 174 14.75 25.76 -4.52
CA PRO A 174 14.77 27.22 -4.49
C PRO A 174 13.45 27.83 -4.98
N GLY A 175 12.88 28.77 -4.22
CA GLY A 175 11.59 29.39 -4.53
C GLY A 175 10.36 28.54 -4.19
N TYR A 176 10.54 27.36 -3.61
CA TYR A 176 9.43 26.49 -3.27
C TYR A 176 9.53 25.99 -1.83
N LYS A 177 8.37 25.82 -1.20
CA LYS A 177 8.22 25.13 0.07
C LYS A 177 7.70 23.73 -0.19
N ILE A 178 8.34 22.73 0.41
CA ILE A 178 7.82 21.36 0.42
C ILE A 178 6.63 21.30 1.39
N ILE A 179 5.47 20.89 0.88
CA ILE A 179 4.22 20.79 1.64
C ILE A 179 4.10 19.42 2.28
N SER A 180 4.32 18.36 1.49
CA SER A 180 4.14 16.99 1.94
C SER A 180 4.85 15.99 1.01
N TYR A 181 5.00 14.77 1.50
CA TYR A 181 5.29 13.61 0.66
C TYR A 181 4.01 13.16 -0.06
N ALA A 182 4.04 13.09 -1.39
CA ALA A 182 2.90 12.74 -2.22
C ALA A 182 2.72 11.23 -2.39
N GLY A 183 3.75 10.43 -2.05
CA GLY A 183 3.69 8.98 -2.09
C GLY A 183 2.98 8.33 -0.90
N TYR A 184 2.49 9.10 0.08
CA TYR A 184 1.75 8.59 1.23
C TYR A 184 0.24 8.61 0.95
N SER A 185 -0.33 7.44 0.66
CA SER A 185 -1.78 7.31 0.47
C SER A 185 -2.34 5.99 1.00
N PRO A 186 -2.27 5.73 2.33
CA PRO A 186 -2.83 4.51 2.89
C PRO A 186 -4.36 4.47 2.74
N ASP A 187 -4.89 3.34 2.28
CA ASP A 187 -6.34 3.09 2.27
C ASP A 187 -6.81 2.61 3.65
N TRP A 188 -7.04 3.58 4.54
CA TRP A 188 -7.56 3.29 5.87
C TRP A 188 -8.95 2.63 5.86
N VAL A 189 -9.72 2.77 4.78
CA VAL A 189 -11.02 2.10 4.64
C VAL A 189 -10.81 0.59 4.48
N ALA A 190 -9.81 0.19 3.69
CA ALA A 190 -9.42 -1.22 3.55
C ALA A 190 -8.93 -1.84 4.87
N VAL A 191 -8.45 -1.03 5.82
CA VAL A 191 -8.07 -1.49 7.17
C VAL A 191 -9.29 -1.59 8.11
N ILE A 192 -10.10 -0.53 8.17
CA ILE A 192 -11.18 -0.41 9.15
C ILE A 192 -12.34 -1.37 8.84
N ILE A 193 -12.72 -1.51 7.56
CA ILE A 193 -13.90 -2.29 7.17
C ILE A 193 -13.76 -3.77 7.54
N PRO A 194 -12.65 -4.48 7.22
CA PRO A 194 -12.50 -5.88 7.61
C PRO A 194 -12.50 -6.11 9.12
N ILE A 195 -11.95 -5.18 9.90
CA ILE A 195 -11.94 -5.25 11.37
C ILE A 195 -13.37 -5.11 11.91
N LEU A 196 -14.10 -4.08 11.46
CA LEU A 196 -15.50 -3.89 11.85
C LEU A 196 -16.36 -5.09 11.45
N PHE A 197 -16.14 -5.60 10.23
CA PHE A 197 -16.85 -6.78 9.74
C PHE A 197 -16.56 -8.02 10.59
N ALA A 198 -15.30 -8.22 11.02
CA ALA A 198 -14.93 -9.30 11.92
C ALA A 198 -15.69 -9.24 13.26
N GLU A 199 -15.84 -8.05 13.83
CA GLU A 199 -16.53 -7.87 15.11
C GLU A 199 -18.05 -7.98 14.98
N ILE A 200 -18.65 -7.43 13.92
CA ILE A 200 -20.08 -7.63 13.61
C ILE A 200 -20.37 -9.13 13.41
N PHE A 201 -19.50 -9.83 12.70
CA PHE A 201 -19.64 -11.26 12.46
C PHE A 201 -19.52 -12.08 13.76
N ALA A 202 -18.66 -11.66 14.69
CA ALA A 202 -18.54 -12.26 16.01
C ALA A 202 -19.84 -12.11 16.83
N ILE A 203 -20.44 -10.93 16.82
CA ILE A 203 -21.73 -10.67 17.47
C ILE A 203 -22.82 -11.54 16.84
N GLY A 204 -22.90 -11.60 15.50
CA GLY A 204 -23.88 -12.44 14.81
C GLY A 204 -23.72 -13.93 15.12
N ALA A 205 -22.48 -14.41 15.27
CA ALA A 205 -22.22 -15.79 15.70
C ALA A 205 -22.69 -16.07 17.13
N LYS A 206 -22.47 -15.11 18.05
CA LYS A 206 -22.93 -15.22 19.43
C LYS A 206 -24.46 -15.21 19.53
N MET A 207 -25.12 -14.32 18.81
CA MET A 207 -26.60 -14.25 18.78
C MET A 207 -27.22 -15.57 18.29
N LYS A 208 -26.61 -16.19 17.28
CA LYS A 208 -27.05 -17.50 16.79
C LYS A 208 -26.86 -18.59 17.85
N GLU A 209 -25.72 -18.61 18.53
CA GLU A 209 -25.44 -19.57 19.60
C GLU A 209 -26.44 -19.45 20.76
N GLU A 210 -26.76 -18.22 21.19
CA GLU A 210 -27.78 -17.97 22.22
C GLU A 210 -29.17 -18.43 21.77
N GLN A 211 -29.53 -18.23 20.50
CA GLN A 211 -30.78 -18.71 19.93
C GLN A 211 -30.85 -20.24 19.88
N ASP A 212 -29.76 -20.91 19.50
CA ASP A 212 -29.68 -22.38 19.43
C ASP A 212 -29.75 -23.03 20.83
N LEU A 213 -29.37 -22.32 21.90
CA LEU A 213 -29.43 -22.79 23.30
C LEU A 213 -30.80 -22.59 23.97
N THR A 214 -31.65 -21.73 23.42
CA THR A 214 -32.96 -21.39 24.01
C THR A 214 -34.10 -22.27 23.49
N ILE A 215 -33.86 -23.07 22.45
CA ILE A 215 -34.81 -23.98 21.79
C ILE A 215 -34.56 -25.42 22.27
#